data_AF-A0A920WB67-F1
#
_entry.id   AF-A0A920WB67-F1
#
_cell.length_a   1.000
_cell.length_b   1.000
_cell.length_c   1.000
_cell.angle_alpha   90.00
_cell.angle_beta   90.00
_cell.angle_gamma   90.00
#
_symmetry.space_group_name_H-M   'P 1'
#
loop_
_entity.id
_entity.type
_entity.pdbx_description
1 polymer ?
#
loop_
_entity_poly.entity_id
_entity_poly.type
_entity_poly.pdbx_seq_one_letter_code
_entity_poly.pdbx_strand_id
1 'polypeptide(L)' 'MRSINQESRDNPELVQHAPHTTPVSRLDEAGAARRPDLRWRRED' A
#
# COMPACT_ATOMS: atom_id res chain seq x y z
N MET A 1 14.75 8.31 12.94
CA MET A 1 14.21 7.01 13.43
C MET A 1 13.33 7.10 14.68
N ARG A 2 13.39 8.18 15.49
CA ARG A 2 12.60 8.32 16.73
C ARG A 2 11.08 8.40 16.49
N SER A 3 10.63 9.09 15.44
CA SER A 3 9.21 9.28 15.17
C SER A 3 8.47 7.98 14.80
N ILE A 4 9.06 7.16 13.92
CA ILE A 4 8.48 5.85 13.56
C ILE A 4 8.45 4.92 14.77
N ASN A 5 9.47 4.95 15.64
CA ASN A 5 9.48 4.13 16.84
C ASN A 5 8.33 4.50 17.79
N GLN A 6 8.04 5.80 17.93
CA GLN A 6 6.93 6.28 18.73
C GLN A 6 5.58 5.87 18.11
N GLU A 7 5.39 6.09 16.80
CA GLU A 7 4.17 5.63 16.11
C GLU A 7 3.96 4.12 16.24
N SER A 8 5.01 3.32 16.07
CA SER A 8 4.92 1.86 16.24
C SER A 8 4.50 1.42 17.65
N ARG A 9 4.79 2.22 18.68
CA ARG A 9 4.42 1.92 20.07
C ARG A 9 3.01 2.41 20.41
N ASP A 10 2.69 3.64 20.00
CA ASP A 10 1.47 4.31 20.43
C ASP A 10 0.28 4.02 19.49
N ASN A 11 0.56 3.86 18.19
CA ASN A 11 -0.44 3.59 17.17
C ASN A 11 0.15 2.72 16.03
N PRO A 12 0.35 1.42 16.27
CA PRO A 12 0.99 0.53 15.31
C PRO A 12 0.22 0.40 13.98
N GLU A 13 -1.10 0.63 13.99
CA GLU A 13 -1.92 0.58 12.78
C GLU A 13 -1.53 1.66 11.77
N LEU A 14 -1.11 2.84 12.25
CA LEU A 14 -0.69 3.95 11.41
C LEU A 14 0.48 3.57 10.51
N VAL A 15 1.46 2.82 11.04
CA VAL A 15 2.63 2.35 10.30
C VAL A 15 2.29 1.13 9.45
N GLN A 16 1.49 0.20 9.97
CA GLN A 16 1.13 -1.03 9.27
C GLN A 16 0.29 -0.78 8.02
N HIS A 17 -0.59 0.22 8.05
CA HIS A 17 -1.48 0.56 6.93
C HIS A 17 -0.99 1.75 6.10
N ALA A 18 0.19 2.28 6.39
CA ALA A 18 0.84 3.26 5.52
C ALA A 18 1.00 2.71 4.09
N PRO A 19 0.93 3.56 3.06
CA PRO A 19 0.81 5.03 3.09
C PRO A 19 -0.64 5.58 3.10
N HIS A 20 -0.84 6.77 3.67
CA HIS A 20 -2.19 7.39 3.85
C HIS A 20 -2.49 8.57 2.94
N THR A 21 -1.47 9.24 2.40
CA THR A 21 -1.60 10.50 1.63
C THR A 21 -1.09 10.38 0.20
N THR A 22 -0.50 9.25 -0.16
CA THR A 22 -0.05 9.01 -1.53
C THR A 22 -1.26 8.81 -2.44
N PRO A 23 -1.15 9.17 -3.73
CA PRO A 23 -2.25 9.04 -4.69
C PRO A 23 -2.72 7.59 -4.89
N VAL A 24 -1.90 6.61 -4.49
CA VAL A 24 -2.22 5.18 -4.51
C VAL A 24 -1.96 4.57 -3.14
N SER A 25 -2.77 3.57 -2.77
CA SER A 25 -2.61 2.78 -1.54
C SER A 25 -1.60 1.63 -1.72
N ARG A 26 -1.40 0.83 -0.66
CA ARG A 26 -0.64 -0.43 -0.77
C ARG A 26 -1.28 -1.36 -1.80
N LEU A 27 -0.44 -1.91 -2.68
CA LEU A 27 -0.87 -2.79 -3.78
C LEU A 27 -1.07 -4.23 -3.30
N ASP A 28 -2.00 -4.94 -3.93
CA ASP A 28 -2.15 -6.40 -3.77
C ASP A 28 -1.17 -7.14 -4.69
N GLU A 29 0.06 -7.30 -4.21
CA GLU A 29 1.13 -7.97 -4.95
C GLU A 29 0.82 -9.44 -5.25
N ALA A 30 0.17 -10.14 -4.30
CA ALA A 30 -0.17 -11.55 -4.48
C ALA A 30 -1.26 -11.74 -5.55
N GLY A 31 -2.28 -10.87 -5.54
CA GLY A 31 -3.30 -10.83 -6.58
C GLY A 31 -2.71 -10.49 -7.94
N ALA A 32 -1.88 -9.45 -8.03
CA ALA A 32 -1.22 -9.02 -9.26
C ALA A 32 -0.34 -10.14 -9.85
N ALA A 33 0.40 -10.88 -9.02
CA ALA A 33 1.24 -11.99 -9.47
C ALA A 33 0.42 -13.19 -9.99
N ARG A 34 -0.71 -13.51 -9.33
CA ARG A 34 -1.56 -14.65 -9.71
C ARG A 34 -2.47 -14.35 -10.91
N ARG A 35 -2.85 -13.09 -11.10
CA ARG A 35 -3.80 -12.63 -12.13
C ARG A 35 -3.31 -11.32 -12.76
N PRO A 36 -2.21 -11.35 -13.52
CA PRO A 36 -1.61 -10.12 -14.03
C PRO A 36 -2.44 -9.53 -15.18
N ASP A 37 -2.69 -8.22 -15.13
CA ASP A 37 -3.13 -7.44 -16.29
C ASP A 37 -1.90 -6.82 -16.98
N LEU A 38 -1.52 -7.43 -18.11
CA LEU A 38 -0.25 -7.16 -18.78
C LEU A 38 -0.32 -6.10 -19.88
N ARG A 39 -1.52 -5.68 -20.27
CA ARG A 39 -1.68 -4.69 -21.34
C ARG A 39 -2.88 -3.80 -21.06
N TRP A 40 -2.71 -2.53 -21.35
CA TRP A 40 -3.80 -1.59 -21.31
C TRP A 40 -4.84 -1.88 -22.41
N ARG A 41 -6.11 -1.69 -22.08
CA ARG A 41 -7.24 -1.76 -23.01
C ARG A 41 -8.07 -0.51 -22.80
N ARG A 42 -8.45 0.15 -23.89
CA ARG A 42 -9.38 1.27 -23.86
C ARG A 42 -10.79 0.71 -23.77
N GLU A 43 -11.60 1.25 -22.87
CA GLU A 43 -13.05 0.97 -22.87
C GLU A 43 -13.67 1.67 -24.10
N ASP A 44 -14.63 1.00 -24.76
CA ASP A 44 -15.34 1.51 -25.94
C ASP A 44 -16.40 2.57 -25.56
#